data_AF-A0A967ABJ9-F1
#
_entry.id   AF-A0A967ABJ9-F1
#
_cell.length_a   1.000
_cell.length_b   1.000
_cell.length_c   1.000
_cell.angle_alpha   90.00
_cell.angle_beta   90.00
_cell.angle_gamma   90.00
#
_symmetry.space_group_name_H-M   'P 1'
#
loop_
_entity.id
_entity.type
_entity.pdbx_description
1 polymer ?
#
loop_
_entity_poly.entity_id
_entity_poly.type
_entity_poly.pdbx_seq_one_letter_code
_entity_poly.pdbx_strand_id
1 'polypeptide(L)' 'LPDAVVTVTDRTGTMDHLKVLIVSDGFQGKNLLDRHRMIYHALDAPMKDGRIHALELTARTRDET' A
#
# COMPACT_ATOMS: atom_id res chain seq x y z
N LEU A 1 9.48 -5.89 1.36
CA LEU A 1 9.66 -5.41 -0.03
C LEU A 1 10.73 -4.34 -0.02
N PRO A 2 12.00 -4.68 -0.28
CA PRO A 2 13.10 -3.72 -0.18
C PRO A 2 13.12 -2.69 -1.32
N ASP A 3 12.53 -3.02 -2.47
CA ASP A 3 12.43 -2.19 -3.69
C ASP A 3 11.16 -1.32 -3.74
N ALA A 4 10.26 -1.47 -2.76
CA ALA A 4 8.97 -0.80 -2.77
C ALA A 4 9.12 0.69 -2.42
N VAL A 5 8.59 1.55 -3.28
CA VAL A 5 8.40 2.98 -3.02
C VAL A 5 7.00 3.17 -2.46
N VAL A 6 6.91 3.80 -1.29
CA VAL A 6 5.64 4.05 -0.60
C VAL A 6 5.38 5.55 -0.51
N THR A 7 4.26 6.00 -1.05
CA THR A 7 3.78 7.38 -0.96
C THR A 7 2.48 7.41 -0.18
N VAL A 8 2.45 8.19 0.90
CA VAL A 8 1.25 8.40 1.71
C VAL A 8 0.74 9.81 1.45
N THR A 9 -0.56 9.94 1.16
CA THR A 9 -1.24 11.21 0.92
C THR A 9 -2.52 11.24 1.72
N ASP A 10 -2.63 12.21 2.62
CA ASP A 10 -3.87 12.46 3.34
C ASP A 10 -4.82 13.28 2.46
N ARG A 11 -6.02 12.76 2.20
CA ARG A 11 -6.98 13.42 1.29
C ARG A 11 -7.89 14.42 1.99
N THR A 12 -8.15 14.24 3.28
CA THR A 12 -9.18 15.01 3.99
C THR A 12 -8.61 16.05 4.95
N GLY A 13 -7.30 16.03 5.23
CA GLY A 13 -6.69 16.86 6.27
C GLY A 13 -6.94 16.33 7.69
N THR A 14 -7.76 15.28 7.84
CA THR A 14 -8.24 14.79 9.15
C THR A 14 -7.46 13.59 9.66
N MET A 15 -6.47 13.10 8.91
CA MET A 15 -5.72 11.86 9.20
C MET A 15 -6.58 10.58 9.20
N ASP A 16 -7.85 10.66 8.77
CA ASP A 16 -8.76 9.51 8.66
C ASP A 16 -8.76 8.86 7.26
N HIS A 17 -8.48 9.63 6.22
CA HIS A 17 -8.50 9.15 4.83
C HIS A 17 -7.10 9.20 4.21
N LEU A 18 -6.30 8.21 4.58
CA LEU A 18 -4.94 8.04 4.07
C LEU A 18 -4.97 7.23 2.77
N LYS A 19 -4.47 7.82 1.70
CA LYS A 19 -4.19 7.14 0.45
C LYS A 19 -2.73 6.70 0.43
N VAL A 20 -2.50 5.41 0.24
CA VAL A 20 -1.16 4.84 0.19
C VAL A 20 -0.93 4.24 -1.19
N LEU A 21 0.00 4.82 -1.93
CA LEU A 21 0.48 4.30 -3.21
C LEU A 21 1.77 3.52 -2.96
N ILE A 22 1.78 2.25 -3.39
CA ILE A 22 2.96 1.38 -3.30
C ILE A 22 3.34 0.97 -4.71
N VAL A 23 4.59 1.29 -5.07
CA VAL A 23 5.18 0.93 -6.36
C VAL A 23 6.31 -0.05 -6.13
N SER A 24 6.22 -1.25 -6.73
CA SER A 24 7.26 -2.29 -6.61
C SER A 24 7.27 -3.19 -7.83
N ASP A 25 8.47 -3.64 -8.22
CA ASP A 25 8.65 -4.58 -9.32
C ASP A 25 8.14 -5.98 -8.94
N GLY A 26 8.06 -6.28 -7.64
CA GLY A 26 7.49 -7.51 -7.11
C GLY A 26 5.99 -7.72 -7.41
N PHE A 27 5.30 -6.71 -7.93
CA PHE A 27 3.91 -6.81 -8.36
C PHE A 27 3.74 -7.20 -9.84
N GLN A 28 4.82 -7.24 -10.63
CA GLN A 28 4.76 -7.65 -12.03
C GLN A 28 4.27 -9.09 -12.15
N GLY A 29 3.36 -9.33 -13.10
CA GLY A 29 2.74 -10.65 -13.32
C GLY A 29 1.80 -11.12 -12.22
N LYS A 30 1.59 -10.35 -11.14
CA LYS A 30 0.65 -10.70 -10.07
C LYS A 30 -0.71 -10.04 -10.29
N ASN A 31 -1.77 -10.78 -10.00
CA ASN A 31 -3.13 -10.26 -9.98
C ASN A 31 -3.33 -9.29 -8.80
N LEU A 32 -4.41 -8.51 -8.84
CA LEU A 32 -4.72 -7.51 -7.81
C LEU A 32 -4.78 -8.11 -6.38
N LEU A 33 -5.37 -9.31 -6.24
CA LEU A 33 -5.53 -9.97 -4.94
C LEU A 33 -4.19 -10.38 -4.33
N ASP A 34 -3.28 -10.93 -5.12
CA ASP A 34 -1.95 -11.33 -4.68
C ASP A 34 -1.07 -10.12 -4.33
N ARG A 35 -1.20 -9.04 -5.11
CA ARG A 35 -0.57 -7.75 -4.77
C ARG A 35 -1.07 -7.26 -3.40
N HIS A 36 -2.38 -7.27 -3.18
CA HIS A 36 -2.98 -6.87 -1.90
C HIS A 36 -2.50 -7.78 -0.76
N ARG A 37 -2.49 -9.11 -0.94
CA ARG A 37 -1.99 -10.05 0.08
C ARG A 37 -0.53 -9.77 0.45
N MET A 38 0.34 -9.53 -0.53
CA MET A 38 1.73 -9.17 -0.28
C MET A 38 1.86 -7.88 0.53
N ILE A 39 1.03 -6.89 0.20
CA ILE A 39 1.03 -5.62 0.92
C ILE A 39 0.49 -5.79 2.34
N TYR A 40 -0.63 -6.49 2.53
CA TYR A 40 -1.14 -6.80 3.86
C TYR A 40 -0.13 -7.58 4.70
N HIS A 41 0.59 -8.54 4.12
CA HIS A 41 1.64 -9.25 4.84
C HIS A 41 2.81 -8.33 5.22
N ALA A 42 3.15 -7.35 4.38
CA ALA A 42 4.16 -6.35 4.71
C ALA A 42 3.66 -5.32 5.74
N LEU A 43 2.35 -5.03 5.72
CA LEU A 43 1.68 -4.10 6.62
C LEU A 43 1.21 -4.75 7.94
N ASP A 44 1.24 -6.08 8.09
CA ASP A 44 0.78 -6.77 9.30
C ASP A 44 1.50 -6.29 10.57
N ALA A 45 2.82 -6.10 10.48
CA ALA A 45 3.64 -5.58 11.57
C ALA A 45 3.25 -4.14 11.99
N PRO A 46 3.14 -3.15 11.07
CA PRO A 46 2.68 -1.81 11.43
C PRO A 46 1.16 -1.68 11.65
N MET A 47 0.30 -2.53 11.07
CA MET A 47 -1.16 -2.49 11.27
C MET A 47 -1.59 -2.91 12.68
N LYS A 48 -0.77 -3.69 13.40
CA LYS A 48 -1.03 -4.04 14.81
C LYS A 48 -1.11 -2.81 15.74
N ASP A 49 -0.66 -1.65 15.31
CA ASP A 49 -0.76 -0.40 16.06
C ASP A 49 -2.21 0.14 16.11
N GLY A 50 -3.13 -0.38 15.29
CA GLY A 50 -4.58 -0.19 15.46
C GLY A 50 -5.12 1.22 15.17
N ARG A 51 -4.27 2.14 14.71
CA ARG A 51 -4.63 3.56 14.48
C ARG A 51 -5.25 3.86 13.12
N ILE A 52 -5.37 2.86 12.25
CA ILE A 52 -5.80 3.11 10.88
C ILE A 52 -7.13 2.44 10.58
N HIS A 53 -8.18 3.26 10.44
CA HIS A 53 -9.56 2.83 10.28
C HIS A 53 -9.99 2.66 8.81
N ALA A 54 -9.39 3.41 7.87
CA ALA A 54 -9.58 3.26 6.44
C ALA A 54 -8.34 3.69 5.64
N LEU A 55 -7.78 2.78 4.84
CA LEU A 55 -6.65 3.05 3.94
C LEU A 55 -7.07 2.79 2.51
N GLU A 56 -6.92 3.79 1.65
CA GLU A 56 -7.03 3.55 0.22
C GLU A 56 -5.68 3.08 -0.30
N LEU A 57 -5.52 1.77 -0.44
CA LEU A 57 -4.30 1.15 -0.93
C LEU A 57 -4.31 1.05 -2.45
N THR A 58 -3.27 1.58 -3.09
CA THR A 58 -3.03 1.42 -4.53
C THR A 58 -1.71 0.69 -4.76
N ALA A 59 -1.75 -0.45 -5.46
CA ALA A 59 -0.59 -1.29 -5.75
C ALA A 59 -0.24 -1.26 -7.24
N ARG A 60 0.90 -0.69 -7.61
CA ARG A 60 1.36 -0.57 -9.01
C ARG A 60 2.75 -1.10 -9.22
N THR A 61 3.02 -1.57 -10.43
CA THR A 61 4.38 -1.86 -10.88
C THR A 61 5.10 -0.59 -11.31
N ARG A 62 6.44 -0.61 -11.35
CA ARG A 62 7.23 0.53 -11.86
C ARG A 62 6.97 0.84 -13.35
N ASP A 63 6.45 -0.15 -14.09
CA ASP A 63 6.04 0.02 -15.49
C ASP A 63 4.69 0.75 -15.62
N GLU A 64 3.88 0.78 -14.55
CA GLU A 64 2.56 1.41 -14.48
C GLU A 64 2.57 2.82 -13.84
N THR A 65 3.77 3.38 -13.60
CA THR A 65 3.99 4.72 -13.02
C THR A 65 4.22 5.80 -14.06
#